data_AF-A0A6L3ETL0-F1
#
_entry.id   AF-A0A6L3ETL0-F1
#
_cell.length_a   1.000
_cell.length_b   1.000
_cell.length_c   1.000
_cell.angle_alpha   90.00
_cell.angle_beta   90.00
_cell.angle_gamma   90.00
#
_symmetry.space_group_name_H-M   'P 1'
#
loop_
_entity.id
_entity.type
_entity.pdbx_description
1 polymer ?
#
loop_
_entity_poly.entity_id
_entity_poly.type
_entity_poly.pdbx_seq_one_letter_code
_entity_poly.pdbx_strand_id
1 'polypeptide(L)'
;MTQINDTTPISQSPNLPILKSLNLHPSALVAITGGGGKTALLFALAEAWPGRVIITTTTRIFAAQMKLAPAVVQFTAEDAESAERFEREMGKKLDEYGRILIVGPVVGEKAHGVPPDLPAKLLTRKDVDLVLIEADGSRMRPIKAPAAHEPVIPPKTTHVIPVVGIDALDKPLAEVAHRPELVAERLGYQVSGIRHHQLSPKDVARLIVHAEGGM
;
A
#
# COMPACT_ATOMS: atom_id res chain seq x y z
N MET A 1 -31.87 -21.22 -37.61
CA MET A 1 -32.00 -21.18 -36.14
C MET A 1 -30.66 -21.59 -35.56
N THR A 2 -29.80 -20.60 -35.31
CA THR A 2 -28.39 -20.83 -34.99
C THR A 2 -28.24 -20.90 -33.48
N GLN A 3 -27.84 -22.05 -32.96
CA GLN A 3 -27.37 -22.21 -31.59
C GLN A 3 -26.02 -21.50 -31.47
N ILE A 4 -25.93 -20.54 -30.55
CA ILE A 4 -24.66 -19.97 -30.08
C ILE A 4 -24.45 -20.54 -28.69
N ASN A 5 -23.56 -21.52 -28.60
CA ASN A 5 -23.02 -22.02 -27.34
C ASN A 5 -22.12 -20.94 -26.76
N ASP A 6 -22.60 -20.28 -25.72
CA ASP A 6 -21.83 -19.34 -24.93
C ASP A 6 -21.01 -20.13 -23.89
N THR A 7 -19.91 -20.73 -24.36
CA THR A 7 -18.92 -21.39 -23.50
C THR A 7 -17.63 -20.59 -23.52
N THR A 8 -17.63 -19.46 -22.80
CA THR A 8 -16.39 -18.91 -22.28
C THR A 8 -16.39 -19.20 -20.78
N PRO A 9 -15.48 -20.06 -20.27
CA PRO A 9 -15.34 -20.19 -18.84
C PRO A 9 -14.76 -18.86 -18.34
N ILE A 10 -15.56 -18.09 -17.60
CA ILE A 10 -15.02 -17.05 -16.72
C ILE A 10 -14.13 -17.80 -15.75
N SER A 11 -12.83 -17.78 -16.00
CA SER A 11 -11.80 -18.18 -15.04
C SER A 11 -12.09 -17.45 -13.75
N GLN A 12 -12.68 -18.15 -12.77
CA GLN A 12 -12.87 -17.63 -11.44
C GLN A 12 -11.49 -17.52 -10.79
N SER A 13 -10.81 -16.41 -11.04
CA SER A 13 -9.63 -16.01 -10.29
C SER A 13 -10.05 -15.91 -8.82
N PRO A 14 -9.45 -16.69 -7.90
CA PRO A 14 -9.93 -16.82 -6.51
C PRO A 14 -9.96 -15.50 -5.71
N ASN A 15 -9.37 -14.44 -6.27
CA ASN A 15 -9.18 -13.15 -5.60
C ASN A 15 -10.10 -12.01 -6.12
N LEU A 16 -11.07 -12.28 -7.00
CA LEU A 16 -12.08 -11.28 -7.38
C LEU A 16 -12.91 -10.71 -6.18
N PRO A 17 -13.19 -11.48 -5.10
CA PRO A 17 -13.97 -10.97 -3.97
C PRO A 17 -13.34 -9.80 -3.23
N ILE A 18 -12.01 -9.79 -3.02
CA ILE A 18 -11.35 -8.70 -2.27
C ILE A 18 -11.35 -7.39 -3.07
N LEU A 19 -11.09 -7.46 -4.38
CA LEU A 19 -11.12 -6.29 -5.27
C LEU A 19 -12.52 -5.65 -5.28
N LYS A 20 -13.56 -6.49 -5.39
CA LYS A 20 -14.96 -6.04 -5.36
C LYS A 20 -15.35 -5.46 -4.00
N SER A 21 -14.91 -6.08 -2.91
CA SER A 21 -15.23 -5.62 -1.54
C SER A 21 -14.62 -4.26 -1.23
N LEU A 22 -13.46 -3.98 -1.82
CA LEU A 22 -12.77 -2.69 -1.72
C LEU A 22 -13.21 -1.69 -2.81
N ASN A 23 -14.17 -2.08 -3.66
CA ASN A 23 -14.68 -1.28 -4.79
C ASN A 23 -13.57 -0.78 -5.74
N LEU A 24 -12.50 -1.57 -5.92
CA LEU A 24 -11.40 -1.19 -6.79
C LEU A 24 -11.83 -1.30 -8.27
N HIS A 25 -11.45 -0.29 -9.05
CA HIS A 25 -11.80 -0.18 -10.47
C HIS A 25 -10.56 0.19 -11.30
N PRO A 26 -10.59 -0.01 -12.63
CA PRO A 26 -9.51 0.43 -13.50
C PRO A 26 -9.21 1.92 -13.34
N SER A 27 -7.94 2.28 -13.47
CA SER A 27 -7.39 3.60 -13.21
C SER A 27 -7.53 4.06 -11.74
N ALA A 28 -7.60 3.12 -10.79
CA ALA A 28 -7.52 3.45 -9.37
C ALA A 28 -6.08 3.75 -8.93
N LEU A 29 -5.94 4.77 -8.08
CA LEU A 29 -4.74 5.07 -7.30
C LEU A 29 -5.05 4.76 -5.84
N VAL A 30 -4.39 3.74 -5.28
CA VAL A 30 -4.74 3.17 -3.96
C VAL A 30 -3.58 3.34 -2.99
N ALA A 31 -3.79 4.12 -1.93
CA ALA A 31 -2.83 4.26 -0.84
C ALA A 31 -3.20 3.32 0.32
N ILE A 32 -2.24 2.55 0.80
CA ILE A 32 -2.37 1.65 1.94
C ILE A 32 -1.58 2.24 3.10
N THR A 33 -2.26 2.44 4.24
CA THR A 33 -1.76 3.14 5.43
C THR A 33 -1.89 2.26 6.68
N GLY A 34 -1.31 2.70 7.80
CA GLY A 34 -1.49 2.05 9.11
C GLY A 34 -0.40 1.04 9.49
N GLY A 35 -0.78 -0.04 10.16
CA GLY A 35 0.13 -1.03 10.75
C GLY A 35 -0.33 -2.47 10.50
N GLY A 36 0.61 -3.40 10.41
CA GLY A 36 0.31 -4.81 10.14
C GLY A 36 -0.21 -5.07 8.71
N GLY A 37 0.26 -6.13 8.07
CA GLY A 37 -0.32 -6.62 6.80
C GLY A 37 -0.26 -5.70 5.57
N LYS A 38 0.14 -4.42 5.65
CA LYS A 38 0.12 -3.47 4.51
C LYS A 38 0.79 -4.01 3.26
N THR A 39 2.06 -4.41 3.38
CA THR A 39 2.83 -4.96 2.26
C THR A 39 2.19 -6.24 1.74
N ALA A 40 1.70 -7.11 2.63
CA ALA A 40 1.05 -8.36 2.23
C ALA A 40 -0.25 -8.09 1.45
N LEU A 41 -1.11 -7.19 1.94
CA LEU A 41 -2.31 -6.76 1.25
C LEU A 41 -1.98 -6.13 -0.10
N LEU A 42 -0.98 -5.26 -0.13
CA LEU A 42 -0.52 -4.59 -1.34
C LEU A 42 -0.13 -5.60 -2.45
N PHE A 43 0.65 -6.63 -2.11
CA PHE A 43 1.01 -7.67 -3.08
C PHE A 43 -0.16 -8.59 -3.42
N ALA A 44 -1.03 -8.91 -2.47
CA ALA A 44 -2.23 -9.71 -2.72
C ALA A 44 -3.21 -9.00 -3.68
N LEU A 45 -3.39 -7.68 -3.56
CA LEU A 45 -4.20 -6.89 -4.48
C LEU A 45 -3.57 -6.84 -5.87
N ALA A 46 -2.25 -6.66 -5.96
CA ALA A 46 -1.56 -6.71 -7.24
C ALA A 46 -1.68 -8.07 -7.92
N GLU A 47 -1.63 -9.16 -7.15
CA GLU A 47 -1.78 -10.51 -7.65
C GLU A 47 -3.21 -10.81 -8.11
N ALA A 48 -4.19 -10.28 -7.39
CA ALA A 48 -5.60 -10.42 -7.70
C ALA A 48 -6.03 -9.69 -8.97
N TRP A 49 -5.36 -8.58 -9.30
CA TRP A 49 -5.75 -7.72 -10.41
C TRP A 49 -5.47 -8.39 -11.77
N PRO A 50 -6.44 -8.34 -12.72
CA PRO A 50 -6.28 -8.98 -14.03
C PRO A 50 -5.46 -8.17 -15.04
N GLY A 51 -5.26 -6.87 -14.79
CA GLY A 51 -4.56 -5.95 -15.68
C GLY A 51 -3.12 -5.62 -15.23
N ARG A 52 -2.58 -4.54 -15.80
CA ARG A 52 -1.21 -4.06 -15.52
C ARG A 52 -1.16 -3.26 -14.22
N VAL A 53 -0.33 -3.69 -13.28
CA VAL A 53 -0.22 -3.09 -11.95
C VAL A 53 1.16 -2.52 -11.70
N ILE A 54 1.19 -1.29 -11.20
CA ILE A 54 2.39 -0.75 -10.57
C ILE A 54 2.21 -0.77 -9.06
N ILE A 55 3.19 -1.34 -8.39
CA ILE A 55 3.36 -1.26 -6.95
C ILE A 55 4.42 -0.20 -6.65
N THR A 56 4.24 0.60 -5.62
CA THR A 56 5.29 1.50 -5.14
C THR A 56 5.13 1.83 -3.66
N THR A 57 6.02 2.68 -3.14
CA THR A 57 5.96 3.24 -1.80
C THR A 57 6.45 4.68 -1.80
N THR A 58 5.82 5.54 -1.00
CA THR A 58 6.32 6.90 -0.70
C THR A 58 7.23 6.92 0.53
N THR A 59 7.45 5.77 1.16
CA THR A 59 8.38 5.58 2.28
C THR A 59 9.44 4.53 1.96
N ARG A 60 10.11 3.96 2.97
CA ARG A 60 11.15 2.95 2.73
C ARG A 60 10.55 1.55 2.69
N ILE A 61 10.97 0.77 1.72
CA ILE A 61 10.67 -0.67 1.64
C ILE A 61 11.94 -1.48 1.87
N PHE A 62 11.83 -2.61 2.57
CA PHE A 62 12.98 -3.50 2.80
C PHE A 62 13.30 -4.30 1.55
N ALA A 63 14.59 -4.56 1.30
CA ALA A 63 15.06 -5.37 0.18
C ALA A 63 14.45 -6.77 0.16
N ALA A 64 14.18 -7.36 1.33
CA ALA A 64 13.49 -8.64 1.43
C ALA A 64 12.05 -8.58 0.88
N GLN A 65 11.33 -7.47 1.07
CA GLN A 65 9.97 -7.28 0.56
C GLN A 65 9.96 -7.01 -0.95
N MET A 66 11.03 -6.42 -1.50
CA MET A 66 11.15 -6.22 -2.94
C MET A 66 11.16 -7.53 -3.73
N LYS A 67 11.61 -8.63 -3.11
CA LYS A 67 11.63 -9.98 -3.71
C LYS A 67 10.23 -10.57 -3.94
N LEU A 68 9.19 -9.97 -3.35
CA LEU A 68 7.79 -10.35 -3.60
C LEU A 68 7.30 -9.85 -4.96
N ALA A 69 7.97 -8.84 -5.54
CA ALA A 69 7.66 -8.35 -6.87
C ALA A 69 8.34 -9.22 -7.94
N PRO A 70 7.67 -9.51 -9.06
CA PRO A 70 8.27 -10.28 -10.15
C PRO A 70 9.37 -9.47 -10.88
N ALA A 71 9.29 -8.15 -10.85
CA ALA A 71 10.33 -7.25 -11.34
C ALA A 71 10.36 -5.94 -10.54
N VAL A 72 11.54 -5.32 -10.48
CA VAL A 72 11.78 -4.05 -9.81
C VAL A 72 12.40 -3.07 -10.79
N VAL A 73 11.88 -1.85 -10.83
CA VAL A 73 12.43 -0.72 -11.59
C VAL A 73 12.79 0.39 -10.62
N GLN A 74 13.99 0.95 -10.73
CA GLN A 74 14.41 2.08 -9.90
C GLN A 74 14.13 3.40 -10.60
N PHE A 75 13.56 4.35 -9.86
CA PHE A 75 13.41 5.73 -10.25
C PHE A 75 14.54 6.54 -9.62
N THR A 76 15.42 7.10 -10.45
CA THR A 76 16.62 7.83 -10.02
C THR A 76 16.45 9.35 -10.17
N ALA A 77 17.44 10.13 -9.73
CA ALA A 77 17.44 11.57 -9.95
C ALA A 77 17.53 11.93 -11.45
N GLU A 78 18.28 11.16 -12.24
CA GLU A 78 18.38 11.34 -13.69
C GLU A 78 17.02 11.14 -14.37
N ASP A 79 16.22 10.18 -13.89
CA ASP A 79 14.88 9.92 -14.43
C ASP A 79 13.88 11.05 -14.11
N ALA A 80 14.17 11.87 -13.10
CA ALA A 80 13.39 13.07 -12.80
C ALA A 80 13.69 14.22 -13.79
N GLU A 81 14.88 14.25 -14.37
CA GLU A 81 15.28 15.21 -15.40
C GLU A 81 14.85 14.74 -16.80
N SER A 82 15.01 13.44 -17.09
CA SER A 82 14.57 12.82 -18.33
C SER A 82 14.07 11.40 -18.10
N ALA A 83 12.76 11.19 -18.30
CA ALA A 83 12.10 9.93 -18.00
C ALA A 83 12.30 8.83 -19.07
N GLU A 84 12.97 9.09 -20.19
CA GLU A 84 13.03 8.15 -21.34
C GLU A 84 13.57 6.76 -20.98
N ARG A 85 14.61 6.72 -20.14
CA ARG A 85 15.22 5.47 -19.66
C ARG A 85 14.26 4.70 -18.77
N PHE A 86 13.71 5.38 -17.77
CA PHE A 86 12.71 4.84 -16.85
C PHE A 86 11.46 4.33 -17.58
N GLU A 87 10.87 5.12 -18.48
CA GLU A 87 9.66 4.76 -19.21
C GLU A 87 9.86 3.54 -20.10
N ARG A 88 11.01 3.45 -20.77
CA ARG A 88 11.36 2.31 -21.61
C ARG A 88 11.57 1.03 -20.80
N GLU A 89 12.29 1.11 -19.68
CA GLU A 89 12.51 -0.05 -18.80
C GLU A 89 11.20 -0.51 -18.18
N MET A 90 10.42 0.44 -17.64
CA MET A 90 9.11 0.19 -17.06
C MET A 90 8.16 -0.47 -18.07
N GLY A 91 8.04 0.06 -19.29
CA GLY A 91 7.18 -0.50 -20.33
C GLY A 91 7.55 -1.94 -20.67
N LYS A 92 8.85 -2.23 -20.86
CA LYS A 92 9.33 -3.60 -21.10
C LYS A 92 8.97 -4.55 -19.96
N LYS A 93 9.10 -4.12 -18.70
CA LYS A 93 8.78 -4.96 -17.54
C LYS A 93 7.28 -5.12 -17.32
N LEU A 94 6.48 -4.12 -17.65
CA LEU A 94 5.02 -4.25 -17.67
C LEU A 94 4.56 -5.23 -18.76
N ASP A 95 5.16 -5.20 -19.94
CA ASP A 95 4.86 -6.15 -21.02
C ASP A 95 5.25 -7.59 -20.63
N GLU A 96 6.38 -7.76 -19.95
CA GLU A 96 6.92 -9.08 -19.57
C GLU A 96 6.20 -9.70 -18.36
N TYR A 97 5.92 -8.92 -17.32
CA TYR A 97 5.42 -9.43 -16.03
C TYR A 97 3.99 -9.03 -15.71
N GLY A 98 3.43 -8.02 -16.39
CA GLY A 98 2.14 -7.41 -16.05
C GLY A 98 2.12 -6.63 -14.73
N ARG A 99 3.08 -6.86 -13.84
CA ARG A 99 3.12 -6.29 -12.49
C ARG A 99 4.55 -5.94 -12.15
N ILE A 100 4.80 -4.74 -11.63
CA ILE A 100 6.16 -4.33 -11.29
C ILE A 100 6.17 -3.52 -9.99
N LEU A 101 7.31 -3.55 -9.29
CA LEU A 101 7.58 -2.66 -8.17
C LEU A 101 8.48 -1.51 -8.64
N ILE A 102 8.06 -0.28 -8.36
CA ILE A 102 8.85 0.93 -8.59
C ILE A 102 9.28 1.51 -7.26
N VAL A 103 10.58 1.74 -7.10
CA VAL A 103 11.20 2.29 -5.88
C VAL A 103 12.20 3.37 -6.24
N GLY A 104 12.57 4.21 -5.28
CA GLY A 104 13.75 5.06 -5.39
C GLY A 104 15.06 4.27 -5.25
N PRO A 105 16.20 4.96 -5.10
CA PRO A 105 17.51 4.33 -4.95
C PRO A 105 17.57 3.33 -3.79
N VAL A 106 18.32 2.24 -3.98
CA VAL A 106 18.59 1.25 -2.93
C VAL A 106 19.82 1.66 -2.11
N VAL A 107 19.67 1.75 -0.78
CA VAL A 107 20.73 2.10 0.16
C VAL A 107 20.76 1.07 1.29
N GLY A 108 21.80 0.22 1.28
CA GLY A 108 21.91 -0.91 2.21
C GLY A 108 20.77 -1.92 2.01
N GLU A 109 20.05 -2.23 3.08
CA GLU A 109 18.96 -3.22 3.06
C GLU A 109 17.57 -2.62 2.74
N LYS A 110 17.51 -1.36 2.33
CA LYS A 110 16.25 -0.66 2.05
C LYS A 110 16.31 0.12 0.74
N ALA A 111 15.20 0.19 0.04
CA ALA A 111 15.00 1.15 -1.02
C ALA A 111 14.29 2.41 -0.48
N HIS A 112 14.61 3.55 -1.09
CA HIS A 112 13.89 4.79 -0.88
C HIS A 112 12.51 4.74 -1.53
N GLY A 113 11.60 5.57 -1.01
CA GLY A 113 10.32 5.82 -1.65
C GLY A 113 10.48 6.66 -2.90
N VAL A 114 9.49 6.57 -3.78
CA VAL A 114 9.41 7.45 -4.95
C VAL A 114 8.91 8.84 -4.55
N PRO A 115 9.15 9.88 -5.37
CA PRO A 115 8.53 11.19 -5.17
C PRO A 115 6.99 11.09 -5.05
N PRO A 116 6.33 11.84 -4.14
CA PRO A 116 4.90 11.69 -3.88
C PRO A 116 3.99 11.94 -5.09
N ASP A 117 4.44 12.69 -6.09
CA ASP A 117 3.72 13.00 -7.31
C ASP A 117 3.87 11.93 -8.41
N LEU A 118 4.91 11.08 -8.33
CA LEU A 118 5.17 10.05 -9.33
C LEU A 118 4.01 9.04 -9.47
N PRO A 119 3.40 8.50 -8.40
CA PRO A 119 2.30 7.53 -8.53
C PRO A 119 1.14 8.05 -9.39
N ALA A 120 0.78 9.33 -9.23
CA ALA A 120 -0.28 9.95 -10.01
C ALA A 120 0.09 10.09 -11.50
N LYS A 121 1.38 10.38 -11.81
CA LYS A 121 1.89 10.42 -13.18
C LYS A 121 1.88 9.03 -13.82
N LEU A 122 2.27 8.00 -13.07
CA LEU A 122 2.29 6.61 -13.54
C LEU A 122 0.90 6.13 -13.96
N LEU A 123 -0.13 6.49 -13.19
CA LEU A 123 -1.52 6.14 -13.50
C LEU A 123 -2.04 6.81 -14.79
N THR A 124 -1.43 7.90 -15.25
CA THR A 124 -1.87 8.58 -16.49
C THR A 124 -1.46 7.83 -17.77
N ARG A 125 -0.60 6.81 -17.64
CA ARG A 125 -0.17 6.01 -18.78
C ARG A 125 -1.28 5.09 -19.25
N LYS A 126 -1.34 4.87 -20.57
CA LYS A 126 -2.35 4.00 -21.20
C LYS A 126 -2.12 2.51 -20.93
N ASP A 127 -0.92 2.14 -20.49
CA ASP A 127 -0.50 0.77 -20.21
C ASP A 127 -0.46 0.44 -18.71
N VAL A 128 -1.15 1.23 -17.88
CA VAL A 128 -1.23 1.05 -16.42
C VAL A 128 -2.69 1.09 -15.99
N ASP A 129 -3.17 0.00 -15.40
CA ASP A 129 -4.58 -0.13 -14.98
C ASP A 129 -4.78 0.17 -13.49
N LEU A 130 -3.74 0.01 -12.67
CA LEU A 130 -3.80 0.16 -11.22
C LEU A 130 -2.45 0.57 -10.66
N VAL A 131 -2.44 1.54 -9.74
CA VAL A 131 -1.26 1.90 -8.97
C VAL A 131 -1.55 1.72 -7.48
N LEU A 132 -0.76 0.86 -6.82
CA LEU A 132 -0.84 0.55 -5.39
C LEU A 132 0.36 1.15 -4.66
N ILE A 133 0.12 1.86 -3.55
CA ILE A 133 1.16 2.56 -2.79
C ILE A 133 1.12 2.13 -1.33
N GLU A 134 2.26 1.73 -0.76
CA GLU A 134 2.46 1.76 0.69
C GLU A 134 2.86 3.18 1.11
N ALA A 135 1.95 3.90 1.78
CA ALA A 135 2.06 5.35 1.98
C ALA A 135 2.67 5.76 3.33
N ASP A 136 2.95 4.80 4.22
CA ASP A 136 3.60 5.01 5.50
C ASP A 136 4.38 3.79 6.01
N GLY A 137 5.24 4.02 7.00
CA GLY A 137 5.97 2.96 7.70
C GLY A 137 5.42 2.73 9.10
N SER A 138 5.29 1.46 9.51
CA SER A 138 4.92 1.09 10.90
C SER A 138 6.06 0.47 11.69
N ARG A 139 7.27 0.36 11.12
CA ARG A 139 8.39 -0.41 11.70
C ARG A 139 7.97 -1.85 12.07
N MET A 140 7.17 -2.47 11.20
CA MET A 140 6.60 -3.82 11.39
C MET A 140 5.66 -3.94 12.60
N ARG A 141 5.21 -2.83 13.18
CA ARG A 141 4.18 -2.84 14.22
C ARG A 141 2.79 -3.07 13.62
N PRO A 142 1.92 -3.82 14.30
CA PRO A 142 0.57 -4.14 13.85
C PRO A 142 -0.40 -2.95 13.93
N ILE A 143 -0.06 -1.90 14.67
CA ILE A 143 -0.92 -0.70 14.79
C ILE A 143 -0.05 0.55 14.90
N LYS A 144 -0.56 1.68 14.43
CA LYS A 144 0.10 2.99 14.60
C LYS A 144 -0.92 4.12 14.54
N ALA A 145 -0.50 5.29 15.01
CA ALA A 145 -1.08 6.56 14.61
C ALA A 145 -0.08 7.30 13.70
N PRO A 146 -0.54 7.98 12.64
CA PRO A 146 0.29 8.85 11.82
C PRO A 146 0.96 9.95 12.64
N ALA A 147 2.18 10.34 12.25
CA ALA A 147 2.80 11.58 12.72
C ALA A 147 2.44 12.75 11.79
N ALA A 148 2.82 13.98 12.13
CA ALA A 148 2.47 15.17 11.35
C ALA A 148 2.89 15.17 9.86
N HIS A 149 3.88 14.36 9.48
CA HIS A 149 4.36 14.22 8.10
C HIS A 149 3.88 12.92 7.43
N GLU A 150 3.04 12.14 8.11
CA GLU A 150 2.51 10.88 7.63
C GLU A 150 0.97 10.90 7.61
N PRO A 151 0.37 10.05 6.76
CA PRO A 151 1.01 9.36 5.65
C PRO A 151 1.25 10.30 4.49
N VAL A 152 2.16 9.89 3.61
CA VAL A 152 2.48 10.65 2.40
C VAL A 152 1.55 10.15 1.30
N ILE A 153 0.32 10.66 1.30
CA ILE A 153 -0.72 10.30 0.32
C ILE A 153 -0.42 11.00 -1.02
N PRO A 154 -0.25 10.26 -2.12
CA PRO A 154 -0.09 10.85 -3.44
C PRO A 154 -1.29 11.72 -3.84
N PRO A 155 -1.09 12.81 -4.59
CA PRO A 155 -2.20 13.57 -5.14
C PRO A 155 -3.05 12.68 -6.07
N LYS A 156 -4.35 12.97 -6.16
CA LYS A 156 -5.32 12.18 -6.96
C LYS A 156 -5.54 10.73 -6.48
N THR A 157 -5.16 10.41 -5.24
CA THR A 157 -5.48 9.12 -4.62
C THR A 157 -6.99 8.92 -4.62
N THR A 158 -7.44 7.81 -5.18
CA THR A 158 -8.86 7.45 -5.30
C THR A 158 -9.36 6.64 -4.10
N HIS A 159 -8.46 5.86 -3.49
CA HIS A 159 -8.78 4.97 -2.38
C HIS A 159 -7.68 5.07 -1.33
N VAL A 160 -8.07 5.18 -0.06
CA VAL A 160 -7.20 4.99 1.09
C VAL A 160 -7.69 3.77 1.85
N ILE A 161 -6.79 2.82 2.11
CA ILE A 161 -7.09 1.58 2.83
C ILE A 161 -6.24 1.55 4.11
N PRO A 162 -6.80 1.95 5.25
CA PRO A 162 -6.14 1.81 6.54
C PRO A 162 -6.11 0.34 6.95
N VAL A 163 -4.95 -0.14 7.37
CA VAL A 163 -4.75 -1.52 7.83
C VAL A 163 -4.32 -1.51 9.29
N VAL A 164 -4.90 -2.44 10.06
CA VAL A 164 -4.47 -2.79 11.41
C VAL A 164 -4.30 -4.30 11.49
N GLY A 165 -3.19 -4.75 12.04
CA GLY A 165 -2.94 -6.16 12.35
C GLY A 165 -3.80 -6.61 13.52
N ILE A 166 -4.57 -7.69 13.32
CA ILE A 166 -5.44 -8.28 14.35
C ILE A 166 -4.65 -8.71 15.60
N ASP A 167 -3.36 -9.01 15.41
CA ASP A 167 -2.41 -9.37 16.46
C ASP A 167 -2.01 -8.20 17.36
N ALA A 168 -2.55 -6.99 17.16
CA ALA A 168 -2.47 -5.88 18.10
C ALA A 168 -3.46 -6.02 19.28
N LEU A 169 -4.55 -6.77 19.11
CA LEU A 169 -5.60 -6.91 20.11
C LEU A 169 -5.10 -7.62 21.37
N ASP A 170 -5.66 -7.23 22.51
CA ASP A 170 -5.40 -7.77 23.85
C ASP A 170 -3.94 -7.67 24.31
N LYS A 171 -3.12 -6.91 23.58
CA LYS A 171 -1.73 -6.63 23.93
C LYS A 171 -1.55 -5.22 24.47
N PRO A 172 -0.54 -4.98 25.32
CA PRO A 172 -0.24 -3.65 25.83
C PRO A 172 0.08 -2.67 24.69
N LEU A 173 -0.60 -1.53 24.66
CA LEU A 173 -0.44 -0.50 23.63
C LEU A 173 1.03 -0.11 23.43
N ALA A 174 1.76 0.08 24.53
CA ALA A 174 3.18 0.44 24.52
C ALA A 174 4.09 -0.58 23.83
N GLU A 175 3.68 -1.85 23.76
CA GLU A 175 4.48 -2.92 23.17
C GLU A 175 4.21 -3.12 21.69
N VAL A 176 2.97 -2.85 21.25
CA VAL A 176 2.52 -3.20 19.89
C VAL A 176 2.34 -2.02 18.97
N ALA A 177 2.19 -0.81 19.47
CA ALA A 177 2.03 0.35 18.61
C ALA A 177 3.37 0.92 18.13
N HIS A 178 3.39 1.41 16.89
CA HIS A 178 4.38 2.39 16.47
C HIS A 178 3.89 3.77 16.90
N ARG A 179 4.71 4.47 17.71
CA ARG A 179 4.36 5.75 18.36
C ARG A 179 3.15 5.60 19.29
N PRO A 180 3.24 4.79 20.36
CA PRO A 180 2.12 4.50 21.25
C PRO A 180 1.52 5.76 21.90
N GLU A 181 2.30 6.81 22.07
CA GLU A 181 1.87 8.10 22.61
C GLU A 181 0.85 8.78 21.69
N LEU A 182 1.07 8.76 20.38
CA LEU A 182 0.13 9.31 19.40
C LEU A 182 -1.15 8.50 19.34
N VAL A 183 -1.05 7.17 19.41
CA VAL A 183 -2.25 6.30 19.47
C VAL A 183 -3.07 6.61 20.72
N ALA A 184 -2.42 6.76 21.88
CA ALA A 184 -3.08 7.11 23.13
C ALA A 184 -3.77 8.47 23.03
N GLU A 185 -3.10 9.49 22.48
CA GLU A 185 -3.66 10.82 22.26
C GLU A 185 -4.94 10.76 21.40
N ARG A 186 -4.92 10.04 20.26
CA ARG A 186 -6.10 9.89 19.38
C ARG A 186 -7.25 9.12 20.03
N LEU A 187 -6.95 8.25 20.98
CA LEU A 187 -7.96 7.51 21.74
C LEU A 187 -8.42 8.24 23.00
N GLY A 188 -7.81 9.37 23.34
CA GLY A 188 -8.12 10.16 24.54
C GLY A 188 -7.54 9.57 25.83
N TYR A 189 -6.49 8.75 25.73
CA TYR A 189 -5.80 8.16 26.88
C TYR A 189 -4.62 9.01 27.33
N GLN A 190 -4.40 9.08 28.64
CA GLN A 190 -3.23 9.72 29.21
C GLN A 190 -1.99 8.88 28.91
N VAL A 191 -0.91 9.53 28.45
CA VAL A 191 0.36 8.87 28.10
C VAL A 191 0.93 8.06 29.29
N SER A 192 0.71 8.51 30.52
CA SER A 192 1.14 7.79 31.73
C SER A 192 0.45 6.43 31.92
N GLY A 193 -0.73 6.21 31.33
CA GLY A 193 -1.51 4.97 31.46
C GLY A 193 -1.23 3.91 30.38
N ILE A 194 -0.44 4.23 29.35
CA ILE A 194 -0.35 3.37 28.14
C ILE A 194 0.40 2.06 28.37
N ARG A 195 1.26 1.98 29.40
CA ARG A 195 2.08 0.78 29.67
C ARG A 195 1.24 -0.44 29.99
N HIS A 196 0.07 -0.25 30.59
CA HIS A 196 -0.83 -1.33 31.00
C HIS A 196 -2.15 -1.32 30.23
N HIS A 197 -2.35 -0.34 29.33
CA HIS A 197 -3.56 -0.27 28.51
C HIS A 197 -3.54 -1.38 27.46
N GLN A 198 -4.42 -2.36 27.61
CA GLN A 198 -4.63 -3.39 26.60
C GLN A 198 -5.52 -2.85 25.49
N LEU A 199 -5.08 -3.02 24.24
CA LEU A 199 -5.86 -2.61 23.09
C LEU A 199 -7.10 -3.48 22.92
N SER A 200 -8.27 -2.86 23.06
CA SER A 200 -9.55 -3.51 22.80
C SER A 200 -9.97 -3.39 21.32
N PRO A 201 -10.91 -4.22 20.84
CA PRO A 201 -11.52 -4.03 19.53
C PRO A 201 -12.16 -2.64 19.35
N LYS A 202 -12.72 -2.07 20.44
CA LYS A 202 -13.28 -0.73 20.44
C LYS A 202 -12.21 0.35 20.22
N ASP A 203 -11.02 0.18 20.80
CA ASP A 203 -9.89 1.08 20.58
C ASP A 203 -9.44 1.06 19.13
N VAL A 204 -9.28 -0.14 18.55
CA VAL A 204 -8.91 -0.28 17.14
C VAL A 204 -9.96 0.36 16.22
N ALA A 205 -11.24 0.08 16.45
CA ALA A 205 -12.32 0.68 15.67
C ALA A 205 -12.31 2.22 15.79
N ARG A 206 -12.15 2.77 17.00
CA ARG A 206 -12.05 4.22 17.22
C ARG A 206 -10.86 4.82 16.51
N LEU A 207 -9.70 4.15 16.50
CA LEU A 207 -8.50 4.65 15.83
C LEU A 207 -8.67 4.69 14.32
N ILE A 208 -9.20 3.62 13.70
CA ILE A 208 -9.35 3.52 12.25
C ILE A 208 -10.32 4.59 11.70
N VAL A 209 -11.41 4.87 12.42
CA VAL A 209 -12.40 5.88 12.00
C VAL A 209 -12.01 7.31 12.41
N HIS A 210 -10.93 7.48 13.17
CA HIS A 210 -10.43 8.79 13.56
C HIS A 210 -9.82 9.50 12.36
N ALA A 211 -10.16 10.78 12.17
CA ALA A 211 -9.68 11.59 11.04
C ALA A 211 -8.14 11.68 10.96
N GLU A 212 -7.47 11.54 12.10
CA GLU A 212 -6.00 11.53 12.21
C GLU A 212 -5.44 10.18 12.71
N GLY A 213 -6.23 9.10 12.62
CA GLY A 213 -5.84 7.76 13.08
C GLY A 213 -5.76 6.73 11.96
N GLY A 214 -6.73 6.73 11.03
CA GLY A 214 -6.72 5.87 9.84
C GLY A 214 -6.14 6.55 8.58
N MET A 215 -6.13 7.88 8.56
CA MET A 215 -5.67 8.67 7.42
C MET A 215 -4.21 9.04 7.46
#